data_AF-A0AA94RQM2-F1
#
_entry.id   AF-A0AA94RQM2-F1
#
_cell.length_a   1.000
_cell.length_b   1.000
_cell.length_c   1.000
_cell.angle_alpha   90.00
_cell.angle_beta   90.00
_cell.angle_gamma   90.00
#
_symmetry.space_group_name_H-M   'P 1'
#
loop_
_entity.id
_entity.type
_entity.pdbx_description
1 polymer ?
#
loop_
_entity_poly.entity_id
_entity_poly.type
_entity_poly.pdbx_seq_one_letter_code
_entity_poly.pdbx_strand_id
1 'polypeptide(L)' 'MKATNLDQALHEHFSEEELACHFSIRGYKLTPKGEEILEQYQDIVDRHPKKNL' A
#
# COMPACT_ATOMS: atom_id res chain seq x y z
N MET A 1 8.25 -4.88 -25.97
CA MET A 1 9.32 -4.27 -25.14
C MET A 1 9.61 -5.23 -23.99
N LYS A 2 10.87 -5.49 -23.64
CA LYS A 2 11.18 -6.29 -22.44
C LYS A 2 10.90 -5.43 -21.20
N ALA A 3 10.41 -6.03 -20.11
CA ALA A 3 10.08 -5.32 -18.87
C ALA A 3 11.22 -4.42 -18.40
N THR A 4 12.46 -4.91 -18.46
CA THR A 4 13.68 -4.17 -18.12
C THR A 4 13.89 -2.88 -18.91
N ASN A 5 13.49 -2.85 -20.18
CA ASN A 5 13.67 -1.67 -21.02
C ASN A 5 12.58 -0.63 -20.72
N LEU A 6 11.40 -1.09 -20.30
CA LEU A 6 10.32 -0.22 -19.89
C LEU A 6 10.65 0.43 -18.54
N ASP A 7 11.13 -0.35 -17.58
CA ASP A 7 11.51 0.15 -16.26
C ASP A 7 12.61 1.21 -16.37
N GLN A 8 13.61 0.99 -17.24
CA GLN A 8 14.66 1.97 -17.50
C GLN A 8 14.11 3.27 -18.13
N ALA A 9 13.26 3.16 -19.15
CA ALA A 9 12.64 4.33 -19.77
C ALA A 9 11.74 5.11 -18.80
N LEU A 10 11.07 4.42 -17.88
CA LEU A 10 10.28 5.06 -16.83
C LEU A 10 11.17 5.88 -15.88
N HIS A 11 12.32 5.35 -15.45
CA HIS A 11 13.27 6.07 -14.59
C HIS A 11 13.97 7.24 -15.29
N GLU A 12 14.20 7.15 -16.61
CA GLU A 12 14.87 8.20 -17.38
C GLU A 12 13.96 9.41 -17.68
N HIS A 13 12.64 9.20 -17.72
CA HIS A 13 11.68 10.21 -18.17
C HIS A 13 10.72 10.71 -17.08
N PHE A 14 10.55 9.97 -16.00
CA PHE A 14 9.59 10.32 -14.94
C PHE A 14 10.22 10.16 -13.57
N SER A 15 9.91 11.09 -12.67
CA SER A 15 10.15 10.91 -11.24
C SER A 15 9.01 10.12 -10.58
N GLU A 16 9.32 9.48 -9.45
CA GLU A 16 8.35 8.74 -8.65
C GLU A 16 7.25 9.69 -8.14
N GLU A 17 7.60 10.92 -7.80
CA GLU A 17 6.70 11.97 -7.33
C GLU A 17 5.72 12.44 -8.43
N GLU A 18 6.19 12.58 -9.68
CA GLU A 18 5.32 12.91 -10.81
C GLU A 18 4.33 11.78 -11.09
N LEU A 19 4.80 10.53 -11.07
CA LEU A 19 3.95 9.36 -11.21
C LEU A 19 2.96 9.24 -10.05
N ALA A 20 3.32 9.69 -8.85
CA ALA A 20 2.43 9.70 -7.68
C ALA A 20 1.11 10.42 -7.92
N CYS A 21 1.16 11.55 -8.62
CA CYS A 21 -0.01 12.38 -8.90
C CYS A 21 -1.03 11.67 -9.79
N HIS A 22 -0.62 10.64 -10.53
CA HIS A 22 -1.49 9.87 -11.42
C HIS A 22 -2.16 8.67 -10.76
N PHE A 23 -1.70 8.27 -9.56
CA PHE A 23 -2.27 7.14 -8.83
C PHE A 23 -3.07 7.61 -7.62
N SER A 24 -4.39 7.47 -7.65
CA SER A 24 -5.24 7.75 -6.48
C SER A 24 -5.05 6.75 -5.33
N ILE A 25 -4.46 5.58 -5.59
CA ILE A 25 -4.30 4.49 -4.63
C ILE A 25 -2.84 4.01 -4.69
N ARG A 26 -2.03 4.47 -3.74
CA ARG A 26 -0.62 4.06 -3.55
C ARG A 26 -0.45 2.93 -2.53
N GLY A 27 -1.45 2.06 -2.38
CA GLY A 27 -1.33 0.92 -1.46
C GLY A 27 -2.64 0.23 -1.14
N TYR A 28 -2.55 -0.83 -0.35
CA TYR A 28 -3.72 -1.49 0.22
C TYR A 28 -4.27 -0.64 1.36
N LYS A 29 -5.45 -0.06 1.15
CA LYS A 29 -6.24 0.54 2.23
C LYS A 29 -7.30 -0.46 2.66
N LEU A 30 -7.60 -0.49 3.96
CA LEU A 30 -8.80 -1.16 4.44
C LEU A 30 -10.03 -0.55 3.77
N THR A 31 -10.97 -1.41 3.40
CA THR A 31 -12.30 -0.95 3.02
C THR A 31 -13.05 -0.49 4.27
N PRO A 32 -14.10 0.35 4.16
CA PRO A 32 -14.90 0.75 5.32
C PRO A 32 -15.39 -0.46 6.14
N LYS A 33 -15.82 -1.53 5.45
CA LYS A 33 -16.17 -2.81 6.09
C LYS A 33 -15.00 -3.44 6.86
N GLY A 34 -13.79 -3.35 6.35
CA GLY A 34 -12.59 -3.84 7.02
C GLY A 34 -12.25 -3.03 8.28
N GLU A 35 -12.48 -1.72 8.25
CA GLU A 35 -12.33 -0.83 9.41
C GLU A 35 -13.34 -1.19 10.51
N GLU A 36 -14.62 -1.33 10.17
CA GLU A 36 -15.69 -1.73 11.10
C GLU A 36 -15.43 -3.09 11.77
N ILE A 37 -14.96 -4.08 11.00
CA ILE A 37 -14.65 -5.42 11.53
C ILE A 37 -13.49 -5.36 12.51
N LEU A 38 -12.45 -4.56 12.23
CA LEU A 38 -11.31 -4.44 13.15
C LEU A 38 -11.74 -3.79 14.47
N GLU A 39 -12.59 -2.76 14.43
CA GLU A 39 -13.14 -2.16 15.64
C GLU A 39 -14.02 -3.13 16.44
N GLN A 40 -14.85 -3.92 15.76
CA GLN A 40 -15.74 -4.89 16.40
C GLN A 40 -14.99 -6.04 17.09
N TYR A 41 -13.86 -6.48 16.53
CA TYR A 41 -13.10 -7.65 16.98
C TYR A 41 -11.70 -7.30 17.48
N GLN A 42 -11.59 -6.19 18.24
CA GLN A 42 -10.33 -5.70 18.79
C GLN A 42 -9.66 -6.72 19.74
N ASP A 43 -10.45 -7.59 20.37
CA ASP A 43 -9.97 -8.65 21.25
C ASP A 43 -9.06 -9.66 20.53
N ILE A 44 -9.32 -9.93 19.24
CA ILE A 44 -8.47 -10.79 18.41
C ILE A 44 -7.12 -10.13 18.16
N VAL A 45 -7.12 -8.81 17.90
CA VAL A 45 -5.91 -8.01 17.69
C VAL A 45 -5.07 -7.98 18.97
N ASP A 46 -5.71 -7.84 20.12
CA ASP A 46 -5.00 -7.80 21.41
C ASP A 46 -4.41 -9.15 21.83
N ARG A 47 -5.00 -10.26 21.38
CA ARG A 47 -4.46 -11.60 21.58
C ARG A 47 -3.28 -11.91 20.67
N HIS A 48 -3.09 -11.16 19.58
CA HIS A 48 -1.96 -11.39 18.68
C HIS A 48 -0.65 -11.03 19.41
N PRO A 49 0.40 -11.88 19.33
CA PRO A 49 1.70 -11.56 19.91
C PRO A 49 2.19 -10.20 19.39
N LYS A 50 2.28 -9.22 20.28
CA LYS A 50 2.84 -7.90 19.97
C LYS A 50 4.34 -7.96 20.17
N LYS A 51 5.11 -7.46 19.20
CA LYS A 51 6.55 -7.26 19.43
C LYS A 51 6.69 -6.18 20.50
N ASN A 52 7.40 -6.49 21.58
CA ASN A 52 7.85 -5.46 22.51
C ASN A 52 8.87 -4.61 21.75
N LEU A 53 8.54 -3.35 21.47
CA LEU A 53 9.48 -2.37 20.93
C LEU A 53 10.23 -1.69 22.08
#